data_AF-A0A1G3GZU0-F1
#
_entry.id   AF-A0A1G3GZU0-F1
#
_cell.length_a   1.000
_cell.length_b   1.000
_cell.length_c   1.000
_cell.angle_alpha   90.00
_cell.angle_beta   90.00
_cell.angle_gamma   90.00
#
_symmetry.space_group_name_H-M   'P 1'
#
loop_
_entity.id
_entity.type
_entity.pdbx_description
1 polymer ?
#
loop_
_entity_poly.entity_id
_entity_poly.type
_entity_poly.pdbx_seq_one_letter_code
_entity_poly.pdbx_strand_id
1 'polypeptide(L)'
;MLVAPLFVAFAVLLFRQAGLLTGGSVGLAFLVHYASGWPMGLVVFAINLPFYVFAIRAMGWEFTVKTFAAVSLLAIYTEALPLLISIQSLDSLFASVMAGFLTGVGLLILIRHKASLGGLGVLALYLQNTRGWPAGKFQMAVDCVIVGAALLVRDPLSVGLSIIGALALNLVIAVNHKAGRYVGV
;
A
#
# COMPACT_ATOMS: atom_id res chain seq x y z
N MET A 1 -5.04 5.56 13.69
CA MET A 1 -3.86 4.71 13.42
C MET A 1 -4.19 3.21 13.40
N LEU A 2 -5.09 2.67 14.23
CA LEU A 2 -5.46 1.23 14.21
C LEU A 2 -6.32 0.83 12.98
N VAL A 3 -7.29 1.67 12.63
CA VAL A 3 -8.29 1.38 11.57
C VAL A 3 -7.65 1.36 10.17
N ALA A 4 -6.64 2.19 9.92
CA ALA A 4 -6.06 2.30 8.59
C ALA A 4 -5.31 1.03 8.13
N PRO A 5 -4.41 0.45 8.94
CA PRO A 5 -3.83 -0.86 8.65
C PRO A 5 -4.87 -1.95 8.46
N LEU A 6 -5.99 -1.91 9.20
CA LEU A 6 -7.07 -2.89 9.04
C LEU A 6 -7.75 -2.77 7.67
N PHE A 7 -8.07 -1.54 7.23
CA PHE A 7 -8.67 -1.30 5.91
C PHE A 7 -7.74 -1.76 4.79
N VAL A 8 -6.45 -1.46 4.91
CA VAL A 8 -5.46 -1.89 3.91
C VAL A 8 -5.24 -3.41 3.97
N ALA A 9 -5.23 -4.03 5.16
CA ALA A 9 -5.13 -5.48 5.29
C ALA A 9 -6.33 -6.18 4.65
N PHE A 10 -7.54 -5.63 4.80
CA PHE A 10 -8.73 -6.16 4.15
C PHE A 10 -8.67 -5.97 2.64
N ALA A 11 -8.16 -4.85 2.14
CA ALA A 11 -7.87 -4.70 0.71
C ALA A 11 -6.84 -5.73 0.20
N VAL A 12 -5.78 -6.00 0.98
CA VAL A 12 -4.78 -7.04 0.66
C VAL A 12 -5.42 -8.42 0.60
N LEU A 13 -6.35 -8.74 1.51
CA LEU A 13 -7.12 -9.98 1.46
C LEU A 13 -7.90 -10.11 0.14
N LEU A 14 -8.64 -9.07 -0.25
CA LEU A 14 -9.43 -9.06 -1.49
C LEU A 14 -8.55 -9.18 -2.73
N PHE A 15 -7.45 -8.42 -2.80
CA PHE A 15 -6.48 -8.52 -3.89
C PHE A 15 -5.88 -9.92 -3.97
N ARG A 16 -5.42 -10.47 -2.83
CA ARG A 16 -4.83 -11.81 -2.76
C ARG A 16 -5.79 -12.87 -3.25
N GLN A 17 -7.05 -12.79 -2.84
CA GLN A 17 -8.06 -13.78 -3.20
C GLN A 17 -8.47 -13.70 -4.67
N ALA A 18 -8.49 -12.51 -5.26
CA ALA A 18 -8.74 -12.30 -6.67
C ALA A 18 -7.49 -12.50 -7.56
N GLY A 19 -6.33 -12.88 -6.99
CA GLY A 19 -5.07 -13.04 -7.73
C GLY A 19 -4.46 -11.73 -8.25
N LEU A 20 -4.87 -10.60 -7.65
CA LEU A 20 -4.52 -9.25 -8.04
C LEU A 20 -3.42 -8.68 -7.14
N LEU A 21 -2.90 -7.52 -7.52
CA LEU A 21 -1.88 -6.80 -6.76
C LEU A 21 -2.13 -5.30 -6.77
N THR A 22 -1.39 -4.60 -5.91
CA THR A 22 -1.43 -3.14 -5.80
C THR A 22 -0.04 -2.54 -6.08
N GLY A 23 0.09 -1.21 -6.00
CA GLY A 23 1.35 -0.50 -6.13
C GLY A 23 2.14 -0.38 -4.82
N GLY A 24 3.26 0.35 -4.88
CA GLY A 24 4.08 0.67 -3.72
C GLY A 24 4.74 -0.53 -3.03
N SER A 25 5.04 -0.39 -1.73
CA SER A 25 5.71 -1.44 -0.95
C SER A 25 4.88 -2.71 -0.79
N VAL A 26 3.55 -2.57 -0.71
CA VAL A 26 2.63 -3.71 -0.65
C VAL A 26 2.58 -4.43 -2.01
N GLY A 27 2.65 -3.70 -3.12
CA GLY A 27 2.80 -4.28 -4.46
C GLY A 27 4.07 -5.11 -4.63
N LEU A 28 5.21 -4.58 -4.18
CA LEU A 28 6.46 -5.34 -4.12
C LEU A 28 6.32 -6.59 -3.25
N ALA A 29 5.62 -6.49 -2.12
CA ALA A 29 5.36 -7.64 -1.26
C ALA A 29 4.51 -8.71 -1.95
N PHE A 30 3.51 -8.31 -2.76
CA PHE A 30 2.74 -9.26 -3.57
C PHE A 30 3.62 -10.02 -4.57
N LEU A 31 4.53 -9.34 -5.27
CA LEU A 31 5.44 -9.99 -6.20
C LEU A 31 6.32 -11.03 -5.50
N VAL A 32 6.90 -10.68 -4.35
CA VAL A 32 7.71 -11.61 -3.57
C VAL A 32 6.87 -12.75 -3.04
N HIS A 33 5.68 -12.49 -2.48
CA HIS A 33 4.75 -13.50 -1.99
C HIS A 33 4.36 -14.50 -3.10
N TYR A 34 4.05 -14.01 -4.30
CA TYR A 34 3.68 -14.86 -5.43
C TYR A 34 4.84 -15.63 -6.03
N ALA A 35 6.07 -15.11 -5.95
CA ALA A 35 7.27 -15.81 -6.42
C ALA A 35 7.80 -16.84 -5.43
N SER A 36 7.76 -16.56 -4.11
CA SER A 36 8.41 -17.40 -3.08
C SER A 36 7.44 -18.23 -2.24
N GLY A 37 6.15 -17.87 -2.20
CA GLY A 37 5.15 -18.50 -1.32
C GLY A 37 5.26 -18.08 0.15
N TRP A 38 6.13 -17.14 0.50
CA TRP A 38 6.31 -16.69 1.88
C TRP A 38 5.09 -15.94 2.42
N PRO A 39 4.79 -15.96 3.73
CA PRO A 39 3.64 -15.24 4.30
C PRO A 39 3.65 -13.74 3.94
N MET A 40 2.52 -13.22 3.47
CA MET A 40 2.41 -11.86 2.95
C MET A 40 2.75 -10.82 4.03
N GLY A 41 2.25 -10.99 5.25
CA GLY A 41 2.54 -10.10 6.36
C GLY A 41 4.02 -10.01 6.69
N LEU A 42 4.72 -11.15 6.66
CA LEU A 42 6.18 -11.21 6.89
C LEU A 42 6.92 -10.47 5.79
N VAL A 43 6.57 -10.71 4.52
CA VAL A 43 7.19 -10.04 3.37
C VAL A 43 6.96 -8.52 3.42
N VAL A 44 5.74 -8.07 3.70
CA VAL A 44 5.42 -6.64 3.87
C VAL A 44 6.30 -6.02 4.96
N PHE A 45 6.44 -6.67 6.11
CA PHE A 45 7.26 -6.16 7.20
C PHE A 45 8.75 -6.12 6.83
N ALA A 46 9.27 -7.19 6.23
CA ALA A 46 10.67 -7.31 5.84
C ALA A 46 11.08 -6.27 4.79
N ILE A 47 10.25 -6.05 3.76
CA ILE A 47 10.49 -5.03 2.73
C ILE A 47 10.57 -3.63 3.35
N ASN A 48 9.86 -3.38 4.44
CA ASN A 48 9.82 -2.06 5.09
C ASN A 48 10.99 -1.80 6.06
N LEU A 49 11.72 -2.82 6.51
CA LEU A 49 12.88 -2.67 7.40
C LEU A 49 13.92 -1.63 6.94
N PRO A 50 14.45 -1.68 5.69
CA PRO A 50 15.42 -0.68 5.24
C PRO A 50 14.84 0.74 5.22
N PHE A 51 13.54 0.87 4.99
CA PHE A 51 12.86 2.16 4.95
C PHE A 51 12.64 2.76 6.33
N TYR A 52 12.58 1.97 7.41
CA TYR A 52 12.55 2.52 8.77
C TYR A 52 13.87 3.19 9.12
N VAL A 53 15.00 2.54 8.80
CA VAL A 53 16.34 3.10 9.03
C VAL A 53 16.51 4.42 8.26
N PHE A 54 15.99 4.46 7.03
CA PHE A 54 15.94 5.67 6.23
C PHE A 54 15.01 6.73 6.82
N ALA A 55 13.79 6.34 7.23
CA ALA A 55 12.77 7.24 7.77
C ALA A 55 13.24 7.98 9.02
N ILE A 56 14.02 7.33 9.90
CA ILE A 56 14.55 7.96 11.12
C ILE A 56 15.36 9.20 10.78
N ARG A 57 16.23 9.12 9.76
CA ARG A 57 17.07 10.23 9.32
C ARG A 57 16.31 11.24 8.45
N ALA A 58 15.36 10.76 7.65
CA ALA A 58 14.65 11.56 6.65
C ALA A 58 13.46 12.35 7.22
N MET A 59 12.70 11.76 8.14
CA MET A 59 11.40 12.25 8.63
C MET A 59 11.36 12.44 10.16
N GLY A 60 12.34 11.90 10.88
CA GLY A 60 12.39 11.94 12.34
C GLY A 60 11.71 10.76 13.04
N TRP A 61 11.89 10.71 14.36
CA TRP A 61 11.46 9.59 15.21
C TRP A 61 9.95 9.43 15.31
N GLU A 62 9.20 10.54 15.45
CA GLU A 62 7.76 10.51 15.61
C GLU A 62 7.06 9.86 14.40
N PHE A 63 7.43 10.26 13.19
CA PHE A 63 6.91 9.67 11.95
C PHE A 63 7.29 8.19 11.83
N THR A 64 8.53 7.85 12.17
CA THR A 64 9.06 6.48 12.05
C THR A 64 8.31 5.53 12.97
N VAL A 65 8.11 5.88 14.26
CA VAL A 65 7.42 5.01 15.21
C VAL A 65 5.97 4.78 14.78
N LYS A 66 5.27 5.83 14.34
CA LYS A 66 3.90 5.71 13.82
C LYS A 66 3.84 4.81 12.59
N THR A 67 4.78 4.96 11.67
CA THR A 67 4.89 4.14 10.45
C THR A 67 5.24 2.69 10.78
N PHE A 68 6.17 2.45 11.70
CA PHE A 68 6.54 1.13 12.18
C PHE A 68 5.35 0.40 12.83
N ALA A 69 4.60 1.11 13.69
CA ALA A 69 3.41 0.57 14.31
C ALA A 69 2.32 0.26 13.26
N ALA A 70 2.09 1.15 12.30
CA ALA A 70 1.11 0.95 11.24
C ALA A 70 1.43 -0.27 10.35
N VAL A 71 2.70 -0.43 9.96
CA VAL A 71 3.12 -1.57 9.13
C VAL A 71 3.15 -2.87 9.92
N SER A 72 3.57 -2.85 11.20
CA SER A 72 3.47 -4.02 12.08
C SER A 72 2.02 -4.49 12.20
N LEU A 73 1.08 -3.56 12.41
CA LEU A 73 -0.35 -3.87 12.46
C LEU A 73 -0.86 -4.39 11.11
N LEU A 74 -0.43 -3.80 9.99
CA LEU A 74 -0.79 -4.28 8.65
C LEU A 74 -0.31 -5.72 8.45
N ALA A 75 0.93 -6.03 8.83
CA ALA A 75 1.50 -7.36 8.73
C ALA A 75 0.70 -8.39 9.56
N ILE A 76 0.37 -8.04 10.81
CA ILE A 76 -0.44 -8.88 11.69
C ILE A 76 -1.84 -9.10 11.11
N TYR A 77 -2.53 -8.03 10.70
CA TYR A 77 -3.89 -8.13 10.17
C TYR A 77 -3.95 -8.88 8.84
N THR A 78 -2.91 -8.77 8.00
CA THR A 78 -2.83 -9.47 6.72
C THR A 78 -2.80 -10.99 6.90
N GLU A 79 -2.20 -11.48 7.99
CA GLU A 79 -2.20 -12.91 8.32
C GLU A 79 -3.39 -13.32 9.20
N ALA A 80 -3.92 -12.41 10.03
CA ALA A 80 -5.06 -12.71 10.90
C ALA A 80 -6.39 -12.76 10.15
N LEU A 81 -6.64 -11.87 9.19
CA LEU A 81 -7.93 -11.78 8.49
C LEU A 81 -8.31 -13.07 7.73
N PRO A 82 -7.40 -13.76 7.01
CA PRO A 82 -7.69 -15.05 6.40
C PRO A 82 -8.13 -16.14 7.38
N LEU A 83 -7.76 -16.03 8.67
CA LEU A 83 -8.17 -16.97 9.71
C LEU A 83 -9.58 -16.67 10.26
N LEU A 84 -10.03 -15.42 10.10
CA LEU A 84 -11.32 -14.94 10.61
C LEU A 84 -12.40 -14.88 9.54
N ILE A 85 -12.01 -14.77 8.26
CA ILE A 85 -12.90 -14.52 7.14
C ILE A 85 -12.62 -15.56 6.05
N SER A 86 -13.65 -16.32 5.68
CA SER A 86 -13.64 -17.18 4.50
C SER A 86 -14.61 -16.65 3.47
N ILE A 87 -14.10 -16.32 2.29
CA ILE A 87 -14.88 -15.81 1.17
C ILE A 87 -14.99 -16.95 0.15
N GLN A 88 -16.21 -17.43 -0.09
CA GLN A 88 -16.44 -18.58 -0.98
C GLN A 88 -16.34 -18.20 -2.46
N SER A 89 -16.86 -17.03 -2.81
CA SER A 89 -16.81 -16.48 -4.16
C SER A 89 -16.55 -14.98 -4.09
N LEU A 90 -15.72 -14.49 -5.01
CA LEU A 90 -15.38 -13.08 -5.10
C LEU A 90 -15.17 -12.74 -6.57
N ASP A 91 -16.01 -11.83 -7.08
CA ASP A 91 -15.81 -11.29 -8.42
C ASP A 91 -14.55 -10.43 -8.46
N SER A 92 -13.69 -10.66 -9.46
CA SER A 92 -12.37 -10.03 -9.53
C SER A 92 -12.44 -8.53 -9.85
N LEU A 93 -13.47 -8.07 -10.56
CA LEU A 93 -13.68 -6.65 -10.83
C LEU A 93 -14.17 -5.93 -9.57
N PHE A 94 -15.13 -6.52 -8.85
CA PHE A 94 -15.55 -5.98 -7.56
C PHE A 94 -14.39 -5.94 -6.56
N ALA A 95 -13.60 -7.03 -6.49
CA ALA A 95 -12.43 -7.10 -5.63
C ALA A 95 -11.42 -5.98 -5.94
N SER A 96 -11.13 -5.74 -7.22
CA SER A 96 -10.17 -4.72 -7.61
C SER A 96 -10.60 -3.31 -7.19
N VAL A 97 -11.84 -2.94 -7.48
CA VAL A 97 -12.40 -1.62 -7.15
C VAL A 97 -12.51 -1.43 -5.64
N MET A 98 -13.07 -2.42 -4.94
CA MET A 98 -13.28 -2.35 -3.49
C MET A 98 -11.95 -2.30 -2.74
N ALA A 99 -10.98 -3.15 -3.12
CA ALA A 99 -9.65 -3.12 -2.52
C ALA A 99 -8.93 -1.80 -2.80
N GLY A 100 -9.08 -1.24 -4.01
CA GLY A 100 -8.59 0.09 -4.35
C GLY A 100 -9.16 1.18 -3.42
N PHE A 101 -10.48 1.22 -3.25
CA PHE A 101 -11.13 2.19 -2.37
C PHE A 101 -10.71 2.05 -0.90
N LEU A 102 -10.71 0.83 -0.37
CA LEU A 102 -10.28 0.56 1.00
C LEU A 102 -8.83 0.98 1.25
N THR A 103 -7.94 0.68 0.30
CA THR A 103 -6.54 1.09 0.38
C THR A 103 -6.41 2.61 0.33
N GLY A 104 -7.15 3.28 -0.56
CA GLY A 104 -7.19 4.75 -0.65
C GLY A 104 -7.65 5.40 0.67
N VAL A 105 -8.72 4.90 1.27
CA VAL A 105 -9.23 5.39 2.57
C VAL A 105 -8.21 5.15 3.68
N GLY A 106 -7.63 3.95 3.75
CA GLY A 106 -6.58 3.64 4.72
C GLY A 106 -5.37 4.57 4.58
N LEU A 107 -4.95 4.85 3.36
CA LEU A 107 -3.83 5.76 3.09
C LEU A 107 -4.14 7.20 3.50
N LEU A 108 -5.34 7.72 3.20
CA LEU A 108 -5.77 9.06 3.63
C LEU A 108 -5.74 9.22 5.15
N ILE A 109 -6.21 8.21 5.90
CA ILE A 109 -6.16 8.21 7.36
C ILE A 109 -4.71 8.28 7.84
N LEU A 110 -3.78 7.52 7.24
CA LEU A 110 -2.36 7.54 7.63
C LEU A 110 -1.68 8.87 7.32
N ILE A 111 -1.93 9.43 6.13
CA ILE A 111 -1.43 10.75 5.74
C ILE A 111 -1.85 11.80 6.78
N ARG A 112 -3.12 11.78 7.21
CA ARG A 112 -3.64 12.71 8.23
C ARG A 112 -2.95 12.58 9.59
N HIS A 113 -2.48 11.38 9.94
CA HIS A 113 -1.74 11.13 11.18
C HIS A 113 -0.22 11.31 11.04
N LYS A 114 0.27 11.83 9.91
CA LYS A 114 1.71 11.91 9.57
C LYS A 114 2.38 10.54 9.72
N ALA A 115 1.77 9.52 9.13
CA ALA A 115 2.29 8.17 9.08
C ALA A 115 2.21 7.62 7.65
N SER A 116 2.89 6.52 7.40
CA SER A 116 2.86 5.81 6.12
C SER A 116 2.68 4.31 6.35
N LEU A 117 2.49 3.55 5.27
CA LEU A 117 2.66 2.09 5.26
C LEU A 117 4.09 1.69 4.92
N GLY A 118 5.03 2.60 5.19
CA GLY A 118 6.46 2.44 4.98
C GLY A 118 6.81 2.32 3.49
N GLY A 119 8.11 2.14 3.23
CA GLY A 119 8.56 1.76 1.90
C GLY A 119 8.79 2.96 0.99
N LEU A 120 8.40 2.75 -0.27
CA LEU A 120 8.54 3.70 -1.36
C LEU A 120 7.79 5.02 -1.11
N GLY A 121 6.71 5.00 -0.33
CA GLY A 121 5.98 6.21 0.05
C GLY A 121 6.80 7.16 0.94
N VAL A 122 7.64 6.63 1.83
CA VAL A 122 8.55 7.44 2.66
C VAL A 122 9.62 8.07 1.78
N LEU A 123 10.15 7.30 0.83
CA LEU A 123 11.15 7.80 -0.12
C LEU A 123 10.55 8.87 -1.03
N ALA A 124 9.32 8.67 -1.53
CA ALA A 124 8.59 9.65 -2.35
C ALA A 124 8.40 10.97 -1.60
N LEU A 125 7.93 10.91 -0.35
CA LEU A 125 7.70 12.09 0.47
C LEU A 125 9.03 12.79 0.84
N TYR A 126 10.09 12.03 1.09
CA TYR A 126 11.42 12.60 1.34
C TYR A 126 11.95 13.34 0.10
N LEU A 127 11.86 12.74 -1.09
CA LEU A 127 12.28 13.37 -2.34
C LEU A 127 11.47 14.63 -2.65
N GLN A 128 10.19 14.63 -2.30
CA GLN A 128 9.35 15.83 -2.39
C GLN A 128 9.84 16.94 -1.47
N ASN A 129 10.11 16.63 -0.19
CA ASN A 129 10.53 17.62 0.79
C ASN A 129 11.95 18.15 0.54
N THR A 130 12.85 17.33 0.00
CA THR A 130 14.28 17.70 -0.17
C THR A 130 14.64 18.20 -1.57
N ARG A 131 14.02 17.65 -2.62
CA ARG A 131 14.35 17.95 -4.02
C ARG A 131 13.21 18.62 -4.79
N GLY A 132 12.07 18.85 -4.15
CA GLY A 132 10.88 19.42 -4.81
C GLY A 132 10.23 18.48 -5.83
N TRP A 133 10.59 17.19 -5.83
CA TRP A 133 10.04 16.23 -6.78
C TRP A 133 8.58 15.93 -6.46
N PRO A 134 7.67 15.86 -7.45
CA PRO A 134 6.29 15.50 -7.16
C PRO A 134 6.23 14.05 -6.67
N ALA A 135 5.91 13.83 -5.39
CA ALA A 135 5.83 12.47 -4.81
C ALA A 135 4.92 11.54 -5.62
N GLY A 136 3.83 12.08 -6.17
CA GLY A 136 2.92 11.34 -7.07
C GLY A 136 3.61 10.82 -8.33
N LYS A 137 4.48 11.61 -8.98
CA LYS A 137 5.20 11.16 -10.19
C LYS A 137 6.21 10.07 -9.87
N PHE A 138 6.92 10.19 -8.74
CA PHE A 138 7.85 9.16 -8.29
C PHE A 138 7.11 7.86 -7.97
N GLN A 139 6.00 7.94 -7.24
CA GLN A 139 5.15 6.80 -6.92
C GLN A 139 4.62 6.14 -8.20
N MET A 140 4.12 6.91 -9.16
CA MET A 140 3.68 6.39 -10.46
C MET A 140 4.79 5.67 -11.21
N ALA A 141 6.00 6.22 -11.26
CA ALA A 141 7.12 5.56 -11.93
C ALA A 141 7.45 4.21 -11.30
N VAL A 142 7.44 4.14 -9.97
CA VAL A 142 7.66 2.90 -9.24
C VAL A 142 6.53 1.91 -9.46
N ASP A 143 5.28 2.36 -9.43
CA ASP A 143 4.11 1.52 -9.69
C ASP A 143 4.13 0.97 -11.12
N CYS A 144 4.56 1.74 -12.12
CA CYS A 144 4.78 1.24 -13.48
C CYS A 144 5.82 0.11 -13.53
N VAL A 145 6.91 0.21 -12.77
CA VAL A 145 7.92 -0.86 -12.67
C VAL A 145 7.31 -2.10 -12.01
N ILE A 146 6.54 -1.95 -10.94
CA ILE A 146 5.88 -3.06 -10.24
C ILE A 146 4.86 -3.75 -11.15
N VAL A 147 4.02 -2.99 -11.86
CA VAL A 147 3.04 -3.50 -12.82
C VAL A 147 3.73 -4.16 -14.02
N GLY A 148 4.83 -3.59 -14.51
CA GLY A 148 5.65 -4.22 -15.55
C GLY A 148 6.24 -5.55 -15.11
N ALA A 149 6.78 -5.61 -13.89
CA ALA A 149 7.27 -6.86 -13.29
C ALA A 149 6.14 -7.87 -13.04
N ALA A 150 4.93 -7.39 -12.71
CA ALA A 150 3.77 -8.25 -12.52
C ALA A 150 3.37 -9.01 -13.78
N LEU A 151 3.58 -8.46 -14.98
CA LEU A 151 3.32 -9.17 -16.24
C LEU A 151 4.20 -10.41 -16.43
N LEU A 152 5.33 -10.51 -15.72
CA LEU A 152 6.19 -11.70 -15.74
C LEU A 152 5.69 -12.81 -14.81
N VAL A 153 4.83 -12.46 -13.84
CA VAL A 153 4.39 -13.36 -12.75
C VAL A 153 2.89 -13.68 -12.86
N ARG A 154 2.10 -12.80 -13.49
CA ARG A 154 0.64 -12.86 -13.54
C ARG A 154 0.09 -12.70 -14.95
N ASP A 155 -1.11 -13.23 -15.14
CA ASP A 155 -1.84 -13.11 -16.39
C ASP A 155 -2.21 -11.65 -16.71
N PRO A 156 -2.25 -11.25 -17.99
CA PRO A 156 -2.53 -9.87 -18.38
C PRO A 156 -3.88 -9.33 -17.88
N LEU A 157 -4.87 -10.20 -17.68
CA LEU A 157 -6.20 -9.82 -17.19
C LEU A 157 -6.13 -9.41 -15.72
N SER A 158 -5.50 -10.21 -14.86
CA SER A 158 -5.23 -9.87 -13.46
C SER A 158 -4.44 -8.56 -13.33
N VAL A 159 -3.47 -8.33 -14.22
CA VAL A 159 -2.73 -7.06 -14.25
C VAL A 159 -3.64 -5.90 -14.65
N GLY A 160 -4.49 -6.06 -15.66
CA GLY A 160 -5.49 -5.07 -16.05
C GLY A 160 -6.46 -4.72 -14.91
N LEU A 161 -6.97 -5.72 -14.20
CA LEU A 161 -7.82 -5.52 -13.02
C LEU A 161 -7.07 -4.84 -11.87
N SER A 162 -5.79 -5.15 -11.68
CA SER A 162 -4.94 -4.48 -10.69
C SER A 162 -4.78 -2.98 -10.99
N ILE A 163 -4.69 -2.61 -12.29
CA ILE A 163 -4.70 -1.21 -12.73
C ILE A 163 -6.03 -0.54 -12.38
N ILE A 164 -7.17 -1.21 -12.58
CA ILE A 164 -8.49 -0.68 -12.17
C ILE A 164 -8.52 -0.41 -10.65
N GLY A 165 -7.99 -1.33 -9.84
CA GLY A 165 -7.87 -1.11 -8.40
C GLY A 165 -6.95 0.07 -8.04
N ALA A 166 -5.84 0.24 -8.76
CA ALA A 166 -4.97 1.40 -8.59
C ALA A 166 -5.65 2.72 -8.99
N LEU A 167 -6.47 2.72 -10.04
CA LEU A 167 -7.29 3.89 -10.42
C LEU A 167 -8.34 4.21 -9.35
N ALA A 168 -9.00 3.20 -8.79
CA ALA A 168 -9.97 3.36 -7.71
C ALA A 168 -9.31 3.97 -6.45
N LEU A 169 -8.14 3.48 -6.06
CA LEU A 169 -7.32 4.08 -5.00
C LEU A 169 -6.99 5.54 -5.30
N ASN A 170 -6.50 5.83 -6.51
CA ASN A 170 -6.10 7.17 -6.89
C ASN A 170 -7.28 8.13 -6.96
N LEU A 171 -8.47 7.66 -7.34
CA LEU A 171 -9.69 8.45 -7.31
C LEU A 171 -10.04 8.87 -5.88
N VAL A 172 -9.97 7.93 -4.93
CA VAL A 172 -10.20 8.25 -3.51
C VAL A 172 -9.23 9.30 -3.01
N ILE A 173 -7.95 9.17 -3.35
CA ILE A 173 -6.95 10.19 -3.00
C ILE A 173 -7.28 11.52 -3.70
N ALA A 174 -7.48 11.53 -5.02
CA ALA A 174 -7.69 12.77 -5.78
C ALA A 174 -8.93 13.55 -5.32
N VAL A 175 -10.03 12.87 -5.00
CA VAL A 175 -11.27 13.52 -4.56
C VAL A 175 -11.16 14.03 -3.13
N ASN A 176 -10.48 13.31 -2.24
CA ASN A 176 -10.47 13.61 -0.81
C ASN A 176 -9.21 14.35 -0.33
N HIS A 177 -8.11 14.28 -1.08
CA HIS A 177 -6.86 14.94 -0.76
C HIS A 177 -6.79 16.33 -1.41
N LYS A 178 -7.27 17.35 -0.70
CA LYS A 178 -7.02 18.76 -1.07
C LYS A 178 -5.66 19.22 -0.52
N ALA A 179 -4.77 19.66 -1.40
CA ALA A 179 -3.54 20.34 -1.03
C ALA A 179 -3.86 21.61 -0.21
N GLY A 180 -3.23 21.75 0.97
CA GLY A 180 -3.30 22.97 1.79
C GLY A 180 -4.29 22.98 2.97
N ARG A 181 -5.11 21.95 3.19
CA ARG A 181 -6.09 21.93 4.32
C ARG A 181 -5.66 21.08 5.53
N TYR A 182 -4.42 20.56 5.52
CA TYR A 182 -3.89 19.63 6.54
C TYR A 182 -2.61 20.10 7.23
N VAL A 183 -2.28 21.39 7.12
CA VAL A 183 -1.46 22.05 8.14
C VAL A 183 -2.43 22.36 9.28
N GLY A 184 -2.49 21.45 10.26
CA GLY A 184 -3.18 21.73 11.50
C GLY A 184 -2.63 23.01 12.09
N VAL A 185 -3.52 23.97 12.35
CA VAL A 185 -3.26 25.11 13.23
C VAL A 185 -3.11 24.58 14.65
#